data_AF-A0A453KAX9-F1
#
_entry.id   AF-A0A453KAX9-F1
#
_cell.length_a   1.000
_cell.length_b   1.000
_cell.length_c   1.000
_cell.angle_alpha   90.00
_cell.angle_beta   90.00
_cell.angle_gamma   90.00
#
_symmetry.space_group_name_H-M   'P 1'
#
loop_
_entity.id
_entity.type
_entity.pdbx_description
1 polymer ?
#
loop_
_entity_poly.entity_id
_entity_poly.type
_entity_poly.pdbx_seq_one_letter_code
_entity_poly.pdbx_strand_id
1 'polypeptide(L)'
;MQDLLRDKNVTLKFAECVDPFIRVIDGIVGERVAMRIDLESSNGHTTTGLFAHNNLSVSVGYAAAAFALAVLEGSTKPGVWFPEEPEGIAIDARKLLLRRASRGVTNFTMNKNSGMIEC
;
A
#
# COMPACT_ATOMS: atom_id res chain seq x y z
N MET A 1 3.74 20.29 43.17
CA MET A 1 3.94 19.59 41.87
C MET A 1 2.83 18.57 41.64
N GLN A 2 1.56 18.93 41.86
CA GLN A 2 0.40 18.07 41.53
C GLN A 2 -0.71 18.85 40.80
N ASP A 3 -0.63 20.19 40.75
CA ASP A 3 -1.62 21.04 40.08
C ASP A 3 -1.37 21.29 38.58
N LEU A 4 -0.18 20.98 38.06
CA LEU A 4 0.16 21.23 36.64
C LEU A 4 -0.56 20.25 35.69
N LEU A 5 -0.90 19.05 36.15
CA LEU A 5 -1.58 18.00 35.36
C LEU A 5 -3.10 17.99 35.54
N ARG A 6 -3.64 18.83 36.44
CA ARG A 6 -5.08 18.91 36.71
C ARG A 6 -5.76 20.04 35.94
N ASP A 7 -4.97 20.97 35.40
CA ASP A 7 -5.44 22.02 34.54
C ASP A 7 -5.60 21.50 33.11
N LYS A 8 -6.87 21.26 32.72
CA LYS A 8 -7.25 20.79 31.39
C LYS A 8 -6.67 21.67 30.28
N ASN A 9 -6.44 22.96 30.54
CA ASN A 9 -5.90 23.90 29.57
C ASN A 9 -4.41 23.69 29.31
N VAL A 10 -3.65 23.26 30.33
CA VAL A 10 -2.22 22.91 30.20
C VAL A 10 -2.06 21.56 29.51
N THR A 11 -2.90 20.58 29.86
CA THR A 11 -2.91 19.27 29.19
C THR A 11 -3.33 19.36 27.72
N LEU A 12 -4.34 20.18 27.39
CA LEU A 12 -4.74 20.41 25.99
C LEU A 12 -3.61 21.04 25.18
N LYS A 13 -2.98 22.10 25.68
CA LYS A 13 -1.89 22.79 24.98
C LYS A 13 -0.65 21.92 24.80
N PHE A 14 -0.35 21.07 25.78
CA PHE A 14 0.75 20.11 25.66
C PHE A 14 0.42 19.03 24.64
N ALA A 15 -0.81 18.53 24.60
CA ALA A 15 -1.27 17.60 23.58
C ALA A 15 -1.24 18.22 22.18
N GLU A 16 -1.74 19.45 21.99
CA GLU A 16 -1.67 20.20 20.73
C GLU A 16 -0.23 20.45 20.25
N CYS A 17 0.72 20.59 21.18
CA CYS A 17 2.13 20.79 20.86
C CYS A 17 2.85 19.49 20.48
N VAL A 18 2.46 18.36 21.09
CA VAL A 18 3.08 17.04 20.88
C VAL A 18 2.43 16.26 19.73
N ASP A 19 1.16 16.52 19.40
CA ASP A 19 0.41 15.86 18.32
C ASP A 19 1.07 15.99 16.92
N PRO A 20 1.62 17.15 16.51
CA PRO A 20 2.38 17.26 15.26
C PRO A 20 3.64 16.40 15.27
N PHE A 21 4.30 16.27 16.42
CA PHE A 21 5.52 15.49 16.58
C PHE A 21 5.23 13.99 16.53
N ILE A 22 4.13 13.53 17.14
CA ILE A 22 3.68 12.14 17.06
C ILE A 22 3.23 11.79 15.63
N ARG A 23 2.49 12.68 14.94
CA ARG A 23 2.14 12.48 13.52
C ARG A 23 3.34 12.42 12.58
N VAL A 24 4.38 13.19 12.87
CA VAL A 24 5.65 13.15 12.12
C VAL A 24 6.38 11.83 12.38
N ILE A 25 6.39 11.35 13.64
CA ILE A 25 7.02 10.07 14.00
C ILE A 25 6.24 8.87 13.42
N ASP A 26 4.90 8.87 13.45
CA ASP A 26 4.05 7.87 12.77
C ASP A 26 4.27 7.86 11.25
N GLY A 27 4.58 9.03 10.65
CA GLY A 27 4.95 9.16 9.24
C GLY A 27 6.33 8.56 8.90
N ILE A 28 7.24 8.49 9.87
CA ILE A 28 8.62 7.98 9.70
C ILE A 28 8.69 6.47 9.95
N VAL A 29 7.89 5.93 10.87
CA VAL A 29 7.94 4.51 11.27
C VAL A 29 7.33 3.57 10.20
N GLY A 30 6.51 4.09 9.29
CA GLY A 30 5.95 3.35 8.16
C GLY A 30 6.64 3.59 6.81
N GLU A 31 7.83 4.21 6.77
CA GLU A 31 8.43 4.67 5.50
C GLU A 31 8.57 3.53 4.48
N ARG A 32 9.23 2.41 4.78
CA ARG A 32 9.46 1.39 3.75
C ARG A 32 8.43 0.27 3.79
N VAL A 33 7.97 -0.13 2.61
CA VAL A 33 7.12 -1.31 2.43
C VAL A 33 7.77 -2.24 1.41
N ALA A 34 7.81 -3.52 1.74
CA ALA A 34 8.15 -4.58 0.80
C ALA A 34 7.09 -5.68 0.93
N MET A 35 6.60 -6.16 -0.21
CA MET A 35 5.63 -7.23 -0.33
C MET A 35 6.18 -8.25 -1.30
N ARG A 36 6.40 -9.47 -0.80
CA ARG A 36 6.73 -10.65 -1.59
C ARG A 36 5.51 -11.55 -1.64
N ILE A 37 5.12 -11.97 -2.83
CA ILE A 37 3.98 -12.87 -3.05
C ILE A 37 4.53 -14.10 -3.76
N ASP A 38 4.62 -15.21 -3.04
CA ASP A 38 4.94 -16.52 -3.61
C ASP A 38 3.63 -17.27 -3.90
N LEU A 39 3.49 -17.75 -5.13
CA LEU A 39 2.37 -18.54 -5.59
C LEU A 39 2.88 -19.93 -5.99
N GLU A 40 2.25 -20.96 -5.46
CA GLU A 40 2.46 -22.35 -5.86
C GLU A 40 1.16 -22.89 -6.45
N SER A 41 1.24 -23.37 -7.69
CA SER A 41 0.14 -24.08 -8.34
C SER A 41 0.10 -25.52 -7.84
N SER A 42 -1.09 -26.13 -7.83
CA SER A 42 -1.30 -27.56 -7.58
C SER A 42 -0.42 -28.48 -8.44
N ASN A 43 0.08 -27.95 -9.57
CA ASN A 43 0.92 -28.66 -10.52
C ASN A 43 2.42 -28.54 -10.19
N GLY A 44 2.77 -28.00 -9.02
CA GLY A 44 4.14 -27.78 -8.55
C GLY A 44 4.86 -26.57 -9.18
N HIS A 45 4.17 -25.79 -10.02
CA HIS A 45 4.74 -24.58 -10.61
C HIS A 45 4.74 -23.44 -9.58
N THR A 46 5.92 -22.87 -9.31
CA THR A 46 6.08 -21.73 -8.40
C THR A 46 6.34 -20.45 -9.15
N THR A 47 5.78 -19.35 -8.67
CA THR A 47 6.11 -18.02 -9.16
C THR A 47 6.10 -17.00 -8.04
N THR A 48 6.96 -16.00 -8.15
CA THR A 48 7.17 -14.98 -7.13
C THR A 48 7.03 -13.59 -7.74
N GLY A 49 6.29 -12.75 -7.02
CA GLY A 49 6.25 -11.31 -7.20
C GLY A 49 6.94 -10.59 -6.05
N LEU A 50 7.59 -9.47 -6.34
CA LEU A 50 8.16 -8.56 -5.35
C LEU A 50 7.75 -7.14 -5.69
N PHE A 51 7.33 -6.41 -4.66
CA PHE A 51 6.99 -5.00 -4.71
C PHE A 51 7.67 -4.33 -3.52
N ALA A 52 8.47 -3.29 -3.75
CA ALA A 52 9.13 -2.53 -2.68
C ALA A 52 9.04 -1.03 -2.94
N HIS A 53 8.79 -0.25 -1.91
CA HIS A 53 8.69 1.21 -1.97
C HIS A 53 9.28 1.84 -0.69
N ASN A 54 9.92 2.99 -0.83
CA ASN A 54 10.59 3.68 0.29
C ASN A 54 9.66 4.52 1.17
N ASN A 55 8.41 4.71 0.74
CA ASN A 55 7.36 5.46 1.44
C ASN A 55 6.00 4.75 1.32
N LEU A 56 5.49 4.11 2.38
CA LEU A 56 4.21 3.39 2.36
C LEU A 56 3.04 4.30 1.97
N SER A 57 2.97 5.50 2.53
CA SER A 57 1.85 6.43 2.28
C SER A 57 1.76 6.83 0.80
N VAL A 58 2.91 7.10 0.17
CA VAL A 58 3.00 7.40 -1.26
C VAL A 58 2.66 6.17 -2.11
N SER A 59 3.12 4.99 -1.70
CA SER A 59 2.81 3.71 -2.36
C SER A 59 1.31 3.44 -2.39
N VAL A 60 0.63 3.61 -1.25
CA VAL A 60 -0.83 3.45 -1.15
C VAL A 60 -1.55 4.48 -2.01
N GLY A 61 -1.07 5.72 -2.03
CA GLY A 61 -1.60 6.77 -2.90
C GLY A 61 -1.56 6.41 -4.39
N TYR A 62 -0.43 5.90 -4.88
CA TYR A 62 -0.31 5.43 -6.27
C TYR A 62 -1.20 4.22 -6.57
N ALA A 63 -1.31 3.26 -5.65
CA ALA A 63 -2.20 2.11 -5.80
C ALA A 63 -3.68 2.55 -5.89
N ALA A 64 -4.13 3.43 -5.00
CA ALA A 64 -5.48 3.97 -5.01
C ALA A 64 -5.78 4.78 -6.28
N ALA A 65 -4.84 5.62 -6.72
CA ALA A 65 -4.99 6.40 -7.95
C ALA A 65 -5.04 5.49 -9.20
N ALA A 66 -4.21 4.44 -9.26
CA ALA A 66 -4.22 3.47 -10.35
C ALA A 66 -5.53 2.69 -10.41
N PHE A 67 -6.07 2.29 -9.25
CA PHE A 67 -7.37 1.63 -9.16
C PHE A 67 -8.51 2.56 -9.59
N ALA A 68 -8.55 3.79 -9.08
CA ALA A 68 -9.55 4.79 -9.48
C ALA A 68 -9.52 5.08 -10.99
N LEU A 69 -8.33 5.16 -11.59
CA LEU A 69 -8.19 5.33 -13.03
C LEU A 69 -8.74 4.13 -13.80
N ALA A 70 -8.49 2.90 -13.35
CA ALA A 70 -9.05 1.70 -13.98
C ALA A 70 -10.59 1.68 -13.93
N VAL A 71 -11.18 2.14 -12.81
CA VAL A 71 -12.64 2.33 -12.68
C VAL A 71 -13.16 3.36 -13.68
N LEU A 72 -12.50 4.53 -13.77
CA LEU A 72 -12.90 5.60 -14.71
C LEU A 72 -12.75 5.20 -16.18
N GLU A 73 -11.79 4.33 -16.50
CA GLU A 73 -11.60 3.76 -17.83
C GLU A 73 -12.59 2.62 -18.15
N GLY A 74 -13.51 2.28 -17.24
CA GLY A 74 -14.54 1.27 -17.46
C GLY A 74 -14.05 -0.17 -17.31
N SER A 75 -12.94 -0.40 -16.59
CA SER A 75 -12.39 -1.74 -16.34
C SER A 75 -13.13 -2.50 -15.22
N THR A 76 -14.21 -1.94 -14.68
CA THR A 76 -14.99 -2.48 -13.55
C THR A 76 -16.47 -2.52 -13.90
N LYS A 77 -17.19 -3.54 -13.40
CA LYS A 77 -18.66 -3.59 -13.52
C LYS A 77 -19.33 -2.83 -12.37
N PRO A 78 -20.57 -2.34 -12.56
CA PRO A 78 -21.35 -1.80 -11.45
C PRO A 78 -21.50 -2.82 -10.31
N GLY A 79 -21.34 -2.38 -9.06
CA GLY A 79 -21.47 -3.22 -7.87
C GLY A 79 -20.37 -2.98 -6.84
N VAL A 80 -20.33 -3.85 -5.83
CA VAL A 80 -19.27 -3.89 -4.83
C VAL A 80 -18.46 -5.15 -5.10
N TRP A 81 -17.19 -4.96 -5.43
CA TRP A 81 -16.30 -6.03 -5.89
C TRP A 81 -14.92 -5.87 -5.26
N PHE A 82 -14.26 -6.98 -5.02
CA PHE A 82 -12.82 -7.00 -4.75
C PHE A 82 -12.03 -6.83 -6.06
N PRO A 83 -10.87 -6.17 -6.05
CA PRO A 83 -10.08 -5.94 -7.27
C PRO A 83 -9.66 -7.21 -8.02
N GLU A 84 -9.50 -8.33 -7.32
CA GLU A 84 -9.15 -9.64 -7.87
C GLU A 84 -10.32 -10.41 -8.47
N GLU A 85 -11.56 -9.96 -8.26
CA GLU A 85 -12.74 -10.55 -8.89
C GLU A 85 -12.82 -10.15 -10.37
N PRO A 86 -13.29 -11.04 -11.28
CA PRO A 86 -13.42 -10.72 -12.70
C PRO A 86 -14.33 -9.51 -12.98
N GLU A 87 -15.35 -9.30 -12.15
CA GLU A 87 -16.26 -8.17 -12.18
C GLU A 87 -15.65 -6.89 -11.59
N GLY A 88 -14.71 -7.06 -10.65
CA GLY A 88 -13.98 -6.00 -9.99
C GLY A 88 -13.00 -5.33 -10.93
N ILE A 89 -11.89 -5.99 -11.29
CA ILE A 89 -10.98 -5.53 -12.36
C ILE A 89 -10.85 -6.62 -13.40
N ALA A 90 -11.21 -6.28 -14.64
CA ALA A 90 -11.07 -7.16 -15.79
C ALA A 90 -9.64 -7.72 -15.90
N ILE A 91 -9.50 -9.02 -16.21
CA ILE A 91 -8.23 -9.76 -16.13
C ILE A 91 -7.14 -9.11 -17.01
N ASP A 92 -7.52 -8.63 -18.20
CA ASP A 92 -6.66 -7.93 -19.15
C ASP A 92 -6.18 -6.56 -18.63
N ALA A 93 -6.98 -5.88 -17.81
CA ALA A 93 -6.63 -4.60 -17.18
C ALA A 93 -5.68 -4.74 -15.97
N ARG A 94 -5.60 -5.92 -15.33
CA ARG A 94 -4.81 -6.11 -14.09
C ARG A 94 -3.33 -5.82 -14.26
N LYS A 95 -2.74 -6.25 -15.38
CA LYS A 95 -1.31 -5.99 -15.66
C LYS A 95 -1.04 -4.49 -15.80
N LEU A 96 -1.95 -3.75 -16.44
CA LEU A 96 -1.85 -2.31 -16.59
C LEU A 96 -2.02 -1.59 -15.24
N LEU A 97 -3.00 -2.02 -14.44
CA LEU A 97 -3.23 -1.49 -13.10
C LEU A 97 -2.00 -1.67 -12.22
N LEU A 98 -1.43 -2.88 -12.13
CA LEU A 98 -0.25 -3.16 -11.30
C LEU A 98 0.96 -2.34 -11.74
N ARG A 99 1.16 -2.15 -13.05
CA ARG A 99 2.22 -1.28 -13.59
C ARG A 99 2.04 0.19 -13.19
N ARG A 100 0.80 0.68 -13.13
CA ARG A 100 0.50 2.06 -12.69
C ARG A 100 0.67 2.21 -11.18
N ALA A 101 0.22 1.21 -10.42
CA ALA A 101 0.37 1.16 -8.97
C ALA A 101 1.85 1.06 -8.54
N SER A 102 2.71 0.42 -9.37
CA SER A 102 4.15 0.31 -9.13
C SER A 102 4.93 1.58 -9.45
N ARG A 103 4.29 2.75 -9.49
CA ARG A 103 5.00 4.01 -9.71
C ARG A 103 5.75 4.41 -8.44
N GLY A 104 7.03 4.79 -8.60
CA GLY A 104 7.89 5.20 -7.48
C GLY A 104 8.51 4.04 -6.67
N VAL A 105 8.21 2.79 -7.05
CA VAL A 105 8.79 1.59 -6.42
C VAL A 105 10.31 1.54 -6.59
N THR A 106 10.99 1.03 -5.56
CA THR A 106 12.41 0.69 -5.64
C THR A 106 12.65 -0.64 -6.33
N ASN A 107 11.71 -1.58 -6.19
CA ASN A 107 11.74 -2.87 -6.88
C ASN A 107 10.32 -3.31 -7.23
N PHE A 108 10.10 -3.69 -8.48
CA PHE A 108 8.85 -4.31 -8.90
C PHE A 108 9.11 -5.38 -9.93
N THR A 109 8.83 -6.62 -9.54
CA THR A 109 9.04 -7.80 -10.36
C THR A 109 7.83 -8.71 -10.24
N MET A 110 7.38 -9.25 -11.37
CA MET A 110 6.32 -10.25 -11.43
C MET A 110 6.81 -11.46 -12.21
N ASN A 111 6.23 -12.62 -11.92
CA ASN A 111 6.39 -13.84 -12.69
C ASN A 111 7.83 -14.36 -12.76
N LYS A 112 8.60 -14.28 -11.66
CA LYS A 112 9.92 -14.92 -11.55
C LYS A 112 9.83 -16.25 -10.83
N ASN A 113 10.82 -17.11 -11.03
CA ASN A 113 10.95 -18.35 -10.26
C ASN A 113 11.37 -18.02 -8.82
N SER A 114 10.84 -18.78 -7.85
CA SER A 114 10.96 -18.47 -6.41
C SER A 114 12.39 -18.40 -5.87
N GLY A 115 13.33 -19.12 -6.50
CA GLY A 115 14.76 -19.08 -6.14
C GLY A 115 15.55 -17.86 -6.65
N MET A 116 14.91 -16.89 -7.32
CA MET A 116 15.62 -15.79 -8.00
C MET A 116 15.38 -14.40 -7.39
N ILE A 117 14.68 -14.30 -6.26
CA ILE A 117 14.35 -13.00 -5.64
C ILE A 117 14.63 -13.03 -4.14
N GLU A 118 15.50 -12.13 -3.69
CA GLU A 118 15.73 -11.78 -2.28
C GLU A 118 15.12 -10.40 -2.00
N CYS A 119 14.59 -10.22 -0.78
CA CYS A 119 13.95 -8.97 -0.33
C CYS A 119 15.00 -7.96 0.13
#